data_AF-A0A329R7G5-F1
#
_entry.id   AF-A0A329R7G5-F1
#
_cell.length_a   1.000
_cell.length_b   1.000
_cell.length_c   1.000
_cell.angle_alpha   90.00
_cell.angle_beta   90.00
_cell.angle_gamma   90.00
#
_symmetry.space_group_name_H-M   'P 1'
#
loop_
_entity.id
_entity.type
_entity.pdbx_description
1 polymer ?
#
loop_
_entity_poly.entity_id
_entity_poly.type
_entity_poly.pdbx_seq_one_letter_code
_entity_poly.pdbx_strand_id
1 'polypeptide(L)'
;MTGERQGQHVLIPSIVFISDGDSREFPFCLQRKQFAVQPAFAMTINKAQGQIVQNLELYLSTSCFSHGQLYVALSRVTSRSKFKALIEYPQLEEQDGVYTDNIVYRQIFE
;
A
#
# COMPACT_ATOMS: atom_id res chain seq x y z
N MET A 1 9.84 6.69 18.57
CA MET A 1 8.56 7.08 17.93
C MET A 1 8.44 8.58 17.97
N THR A 2 8.18 9.20 16.82
CA THR A 2 7.92 10.64 16.70
C THR A 2 6.42 10.89 16.86
N GLY A 3 6.02 11.96 17.54
CA GLY A 3 4.61 12.30 17.76
C GLY A 3 4.40 13.05 19.07
N GLU A 4 3.16 13.49 19.32
CA GLU A 4 2.82 14.37 20.45
C GLU A 4 3.21 13.82 21.84
N ARG A 5 3.28 12.49 21.99
CA ARG A 5 3.66 11.81 23.25
C ARG A 5 5.07 11.20 23.22
N GLN A 6 5.97 11.74 22.41
CA GLN A 6 7.35 11.30 22.35
C GLN A 6 8.03 11.43 23.73
N GLY A 7 8.71 10.37 24.17
CA GLY A 7 9.41 10.32 25.47
C GLY A 7 8.51 10.02 26.68
N GLN A 8 7.20 9.84 26.49
CA GLN A 8 6.27 9.50 27.56
C GLN A 8 5.91 8.01 27.56
N HIS A 9 5.67 7.45 28.75
CA HIS A 9 5.10 6.11 28.89
C HIS A 9 3.61 6.15 28.53
N VAL A 10 3.22 5.43 27.47
CA VAL A 10 1.84 5.36 26.98
C VAL A 10 1.42 3.90 26.83
N LEU A 11 0.20 3.58 27.26
CA LEU A 11 -0.40 2.26 27.04
C LEU A 11 -1.11 2.25 25.69
N ILE A 12 -0.82 1.25 24.86
CA ILE A 12 -1.49 1.02 23.58
C ILE A 12 -2.45 -0.15 23.78
N PRO A 13 -3.76 -0.01 23.49
CA PRO A 13 -4.70 -1.11 23.61
C PRO A 13 -4.39 -2.22 22.60
N SER A 14 -4.44 -3.48 23.05
CA SER A 14 -4.35 -4.64 22.16
C SER A 14 -5.72 -4.93 21.54
N ILE A 15 -5.79 -5.05 20.23
CA ILE A 15 -6.99 -5.46 19.50
C ILE A 15 -7.00 -6.99 19.40
N VAL A 16 -8.14 -7.60 19.67
CA VAL A 16 -8.40 -9.02 19.47
C VAL A 16 -9.34 -9.17 18.28
N PHE A 17 -8.89 -9.86 17.24
CA PHE A 17 -9.71 -10.26 16.10
C PHE A 17 -10.03 -11.74 16.22
N ILE A 18 -11.30 -12.12 16.06
CA ILE A 18 -11.75 -13.51 16.11
C ILE A 18 -12.41 -13.80 14.75
N SER A 19 -11.98 -14.87 14.08
CA SER A 19 -12.64 -15.34 12.87
C SER A 19 -13.96 -16.01 13.23
N ASP A 20 -15.03 -15.23 13.23
CA ASP A 20 -16.41 -15.70 13.19
C ASP A 20 -16.77 -15.89 11.70
N GLY A 21 -16.63 -17.12 11.21
CA GLY A 21 -17.06 -17.52 9.90
C GLY A 21 -17.67 -18.90 10.03
N ASP A 22 -18.81 -19.11 9.37
CA ASP A 22 -19.60 -20.35 9.35
C ASP A 22 -18.71 -21.58 9.57
N SER A 23 -19.00 -22.32 10.63
CA SER A 23 -18.25 -23.45 11.21
C SER A 23 -18.05 -24.66 10.29
N ARG A 24 -18.19 -24.48 8.97
CA ARG A 24 -18.08 -25.48 7.93
C ARG A 24 -16.70 -25.54 7.26
N GLU A 25 -15.89 -24.48 7.32
CA GLU A 25 -14.60 -24.44 6.59
C GLU A 25 -13.37 -24.80 7.44
N PHE A 26 -13.38 -24.58 8.76
CA PHE A 26 -12.23 -24.89 9.63
C PHE A 26 -12.65 -25.47 10.97
N PRO A 27 -11.95 -26.51 11.50
CA PRO A 27 -12.28 -27.13 12.78
C PRO A 27 -11.82 -26.32 14.01
N PHE A 28 -11.37 -25.08 13.83
CA PHE A 28 -10.85 -24.22 14.88
C PHE A 28 -11.18 -22.74 14.64
N CYS A 29 -11.27 -21.97 15.72
CA CYS A 29 -11.40 -20.51 15.67
C CYS A 29 -10.02 -19.86 15.70
N LEU A 30 -9.74 -18.95 14.75
CA LEU A 30 -8.52 -18.14 14.77
C LEU A 30 -8.74 -16.87 15.58
N GLN A 31 -7.91 -16.70 16.62
CA GLN A 31 -7.87 -15.48 17.41
C GLN A 31 -6.51 -14.79 17.20
N ARG A 32 -6.53 -13.54 16.72
CA ARG A 32 -5.34 -12.70 16.55
C ARG A 32 -5.38 -11.55 17.54
N LYS A 33 -4.49 -11.54 18.52
CA LYS A 33 -4.27 -10.41 19.44
C LYS A 33 -3.05 -9.62 19.00
N GLN A 34 -3.22 -8.36 18.63
CA GLN A 34 -2.12 -7.49 18.18
C GLN A 34 -2.29 -6.05 18.68
N PHE A 35 -1.19 -5.30 18.79
CA PHE A 35 -1.28 -3.85 18.91
C PHE A 35 -1.61 -3.25 17.55
N ALA A 36 -2.39 -2.16 17.54
CA ALA A 36 -2.78 -1.45 16.32
C ALA A 36 -1.64 -0.56 15.77
N VAL A 37 -0.42 -1.09 15.72
CA VAL A 37 0.77 -0.36 15.27
C VAL A 37 1.54 -1.22 14.27
N GLN A 38 2.01 -0.59 13.21
CA GLN A 38 2.91 -1.19 12.24
C GLN A 38 4.02 -0.18 11.95
N PRO A 39 5.30 -0.51 12.16
CA PRO A 39 6.40 0.32 11.69
C PRO A 39 6.39 0.30 10.15
N ALA A 40 6.23 1.45 9.52
CA ALA A 40 6.17 1.54 8.07
C ALA A 40 7.03 2.72 7.58
N PHE A 41 8.23 2.40 7.10
CA PHE A 41 9.00 3.31 6.25
C PHE A 41 8.49 3.25 4.80
N ALA A 42 8.09 2.05 4.36
CA ALA A 42 7.42 1.80 3.10
C ALA A 42 6.10 1.05 3.35
N MET A 43 5.15 1.23 2.46
CA MET A 43 3.85 0.54 2.47
C MET A 43 3.51 0.04 1.07
N THR A 44 2.73 -1.04 0.99
CA THR A 44 2.25 -1.53 -0.29
C THR A 44 1.18 -0.60 -0.85
N ILE A 45 1.05 -0.53 -2.18
CA ILE A 45 0.06 0.31 -2.87
C ILE A 45 -1.35 0.05 -2.34
N ASN A 46 -1.72 -1.23 -2.16
CA ASN A 46 -3.04 -1.61 -1.64
C ASN A 46 -3.28 -1.10 -0.22
N LYS A 47 -2.24 -0.99 0.61
CA LYS A 47 -2.35 -0.44 1.98
C LYS A 47 -2.43 1.08 1.98
N ALA A 48 -1.81 1.74 1.01
CA ALA A 48 -1.90 3.19 0.84
C ALA A 48 -3.27 3.66 0.32
N GLN A 49 -4.13 2.75 -0.15
CA GLN A 49 -5.46 3.10 -0.65
C GLN A 49 -6.29 3.84 0.41
N GLY A 50 -6.82 5.01 0.05
CA GLY A 50 -7.61 5.86 0.95
C GLY A 50 -6.80 6.79 1.86
N GLN A 51 -5.46 6.73 1.80
CA GLN A 51 -4.58 7.65 2.54
C GLN A 51 -4.11 8.80 1.64
N ILE A 52 -3.69 9.92 2.24
CA ILE A 52 -2.98 11.00 1.54
C ILE A 52 -1.53 10.98 2.00
N VAL A 53 -0.60 10.97 1.05
CA VAL A 53 0.85 10.92 1.31
C VAL A 53 1.48 12.22 0.86
N GLN A 54 2.22 12.88 1.74
CA GLN A 54 2.82 14.18 1.46
C GLN A 54 3.97 14.10 0.44
N ASN A 55 4.88 13.13 0.63
CA ASN A 55 5.98 12.82 -0.28
C ASN A 55 5.93 11.33 -0.59
N LEU A 56 5.82 10.97 -1.87
CA LEU A 56 5.64 9.60 -2.29
C LEU A 56 6.81 9.17 -3.17
N GLU A 57 7.51 8.12 -2.73
CA GLU A 57 8.49 7.40 -3.53
C GLU A 57 7.90 6.04 -3.90
N LEU A 58 7.65 5.84 -5.18
CA LEU A 58 7.15 4.59 -5.72
C LEU A 58 8.32 3.73 -6.18
N TYR A 59 8.47 2.55 -5.60
CA TYR A 59 9.46 1.56 -6.04
C TYR A 59 8.74 0.39 -6.70
N LEU A 60 9.11 0.11 -7.95
CA LEU A 60 8.60 -0.99 -8.76
C LEU A 60 9.76 -1.92 -9.15
N SER A 61 9.92 -3.00 -8.40
CA SER A 61 10.82 -4.11 -8.77
C SER A 61 10.24 -4.96 -9.91
N THR A 62 8.92 -4.96 -10.08
CA THR A 62 8.20 -5.56 -11.21
C THR A 62 7.06 -4.62 -11.63
N SER A 63 6.60 -4.72 -12.87
CA SER A 63 5.41 -3.98 -13.34
C SER A 63 4.20 -4.23 -12.42
N CYS A 64 3.31 -3.24 -12.29
CA CYS A 64 2.09 -3.39 -11.51
C CYS A 64 1.26 -4.57 -12.03
N PHE A 65 0.75 -5.41 -11.13
CA PHE A 65 0.12 -6.68 -11.50
C PHE A 65 -1.40 -6.59 -11.64
N SER A 66 -2.05 -5.59 -11.03
CA SER A 66 -3.50 -5.46 -11.07
C SER A 66 -3.96 -4.09 -11.55
N HIS A 67 -5.22 -4.05 -12.00
CA HIS A 67 -5.83 -2.83 -12.48
C HIS A 67 -5.78 -1.71 -11.44
N GLY A 68 -5.45 -0.51 -11.91
CA GLY A 68 -5.59 0.71 -11.13
C GLY A 68 -4.55 0.87 -10.02
N GLN A 69 -3.60 -0.04 -9.84
CA GLN A 69 -2.58 0.09 -8.78
C GLN A 69 -1.70 1.32 -8.96
N LEU A 70 -1.21 1.54 -10.18
CA LEU A 70 -0.39 2.72 -10.49
C LEU A 70 -1.19 4.01 -10.28
N TYR A 71 -2.47 4.01 -10.69
CA TYR A 71 -3.38 5.11 -10.45
C TYR A 71 -3.65 5.34 -8.95
N VAL A 72 -3.85 4.27 -8.18
CA VAL A 72 -4.04 4.35 -6.73
C VAL A 72 -2.82 4.99 -6.09
N ALA A 73 -1.60 4.57 -6.45
CA ALA A 73 -0.37 5.17 -5.94
C ALA A 73 -0.25 6.66 -6.30
N LEU A 74 -0.43 7.01 -7.58
CA LEU A 74 -0.31 8.39 -8.07
C LEU A 74 -1.40 9.31 -7.50
N SER A 75 -2.60 8.80 -7.24
CA SER A 75 -3.68 9.59 -6.63
C SER A 75 -3.46 9.88 -5.14
N ARG A 76 -2.44 9.29 -4.49
CA ARG A 76 -2.13 9.58 -3.08
C ARG A 76 -1.32 10.84 -2.86
N VAL A 77 -0.64 11.35 -3.88
CA VAL A 77 0.22 12.54 -3.78
C VAL A 77 -0.49 13.78 -4.35
N THR A 78 -0.29 14.92 -3.71
CA THR A 78 -1.00 16.16 -4.05
C THR A 78 -0.30 17.01 -5.12
N SER A 79 0.98 16.75 -5.39
CA SER A 79 1.77 17.51 -6.37
C SER A 79 2.83 16.63 -7.01
N ARG A 80 3.05 16.83 -8.32
CA ARG A 80 4.05 16.09 -9.11
C ARG A 80 5.47 16.26 -8.57
N SER A 81 5.81 17.42 -8.00
CA SER A 81 7.16 17.67 -7.46
C SER A 81 7.49 16.83 -6.22
N LYS A 82 6.46 16.26 -5.57
CA LYS A 82 6.60 15.42 -4.37
C LYS A 82 6.50 13.92 -4.69
N PHE A 83 6.47 13.58 -5.97
CA PHE A 83 6.45 12.22 -6.47
C PHE A 83 7.80 11.86 -7.08
N LYS A 84 8.34 10.71 -6.69
CA LYS A 84 9.47 10.07 -7.36
C LYS A 84 9.13 8.62 -7.62
N ALA A 85 9.64 8.07 -8.72
CA ALA A 85 9.52 6.67 -9.04
C ALA A 85 10.89 6.06 -9.35
N LEU A 86 11.12 4.86 -8.84
CA LEU A 86 12.24 4.01 -9.20
C LEU A 86 11.67 2.73 -9.81
N ILE A 87 11.99 2.48 -11.08
CA ILE A 87 11.59 1.30 -11.83
C ILE A 87 12.87 0.51 -12.08
N GLU A 88 12.96 -0.70 -11.50
CA GLU A 88 14.21 -1.48 -11.50
C GLU A 88 14.48 -2.15 -12.84
N TYR A 89 13.42 -2.59 -13.53
CA TYR A 89 13.49 -3.19 -14.87
C TYR A 89 12.55 -2.47 -15.82
N PRO A 90 12.90 -1.24 -16.26
CA PRO A 90 12.03 -0.47 -17.12
C PRO A 90 12.03 -1.01 -18.55
N GLN A 91 10.91 -0.83 -19.23
CA GLN A 91 10.87 -0.93 -20.68
C GLN A 91 11.52 0.34 -21.25
N LEU A 92 12.57 0.15 -22.04
CA LEU A 92 13.29 1.23 -22.71
C LEU A 92 12.68 1.42 -24.10
N GLU A 93 12.19 2.61 -24.40
CA GLU A 93 11.76 3.00 -25.76
C GLU A 93 12.79 3.95 -26.41
N GLU A 94 12.66 4.16 -27.73
CA GLU A 94 13.57 4.95 -28.57
C GLU A 94 13.76 6.42 -28.13
N GLN A 95 12.94 6.93 -27.20
CA GLN A 95 12.98 8.32 -26.71
C GLN A 95 13.65 8.51 -25.33
N ASP A 96 14.50 7.59 -24.90
CA ASP A 96 15.30 7.71 -23.64
C ASP A 96 14.43 7.81 -22.35
N GLY A 97 13.15 7.44 -22.45
CA GLY A 97 12.19 7.45 -21.35
C GLY A 97 12.16 6.12 -20.58
N VAL A 98 11.76 6.19 -19.31
CA VAL A 98 11.52 5.04 -18.44
C VAL A 98 10.02 4.73 -18.43
N TYR A 99 9.62 3.55 -18.89
CA TYR A 99 8.21 3.16 -19.00
C TYR A 99 7.89 1.92 -18.16
N THR A 100 6.63 1.84 -17.72
CA THR A 100 6.03 0.69 -17.03
C THR A 100 4.61 0.49 -17.53
N ASP A 101 4.18 -0.77 -17.61
CA ASP A 101 2.82 -1.11 -18.02
C ASP A 101 1.79 -0.60 -17.01
N ASN A 102 0.73 0.03 -17.52
CA ASN A 102 -0.47 0.31 -16.75
C ASN A 102 -1.55 -0.71 -17.14
N ILE A 103 -1.78 -1.70 -16.29
CA ILE A 103 -2.77 -2.75 -16.55
C ILE A 103 -4.18 -2.15 -16.42
N VAL A 104 -4.95 -2.16 -17.52
CA VAL A 104 -6.35 -1.70 -17.56
C VAL A 104 -7.28 -2.84 -17.95
N TYR A 105 -8.12 -3.30 -17.02
CA TYR A 105 -9.17 -4.29 -17.32
C TYR A 105 -10.34 -3.58 -18.02
N ARG A 106 -10.61 -3.96 -19.26
CA ARG A 106 -11.68 -3.34 -20.08
C ARG A 106 -13.10 -3.67 -19.61
N GLN A 107 -13.27 -4.73 -18.80
CA GLN A 107 -14.58 -5.18 -18.28
C GLN A 107 -15.32 -4.16 -17.38
N ILE A 108 -14.67 -3.06 -16.99
CA ILE A 108 -15.25 -2.01 -16.13
C ILE A 108 -15.84 -0.86 -16.99
N PHE A 109 -15.59 -0.87 -18.30
CA PHE A 109 -16.04 0.18 -19.24
C PHE A 109 -17.17 -0.29 -20.19
N GLU A 110 -17.72 -1.49 -19.96
CA GLU A 110 -18.93 -2.04 -20.60
C GLU A 110 -20.03 -2.21 -19.55
#